data_AF-A0A803VQY1-F1
#
_entry.id   AF-A0A803VQY1-F1
#
_cell.length_a   1.000
_cell.length_b   1.000
_cell.length_c   1.000
_cell.angle_alpha   90.00
_cell.angle_beta   90.00
_cell.angle_gamma   90.00
#
_symmetry.space_group_name_H-M   'P 1'
#
loop_
_entity.id
_entity.type
_entity.pdbx_description
1 polymer ?
#
loop_
_entity_poly.entity_id
_entity_poly.type
_entity_poly.pdbx_seq_one_letter_code
_entity_poly.pdbx_strand_id
1 'polypeptide(L)'
;MGSSASSHGGRRVSFGLDEREQIRVLQGIRLTEDVVNRMRGCSVRKRDIHPSPRASDGTAPSSLAAGVKPKPTGIQPPKAGDSAAEHELYRRYVEEQALVQEELLWLAKKEREAACEAKQRNSIIEERQKTAQVAMQLQVREAELKLQEDFYKEQLARIEKKNAEIYKMTTEQYQEAATKAEERIKSRHADPVCVNLQSEILKCFRENKNEVLNCSELAKEYQRCVSAAQKVWIHLIFGPTSQVCRRISSVALNCSTSL
;
A
#
# COMPACT_ATOMS: atom_id res chain seq x y z
N MET A 1 1.99 -20.93 21.69
CA MET A 1 0.77 -20.88 20.85
C MET A 1 1.20 -21.19 19.42
N GLY A 2 0.80 -22.24 18.72
CA GLY A 2 0.02 -23.44 19.00
C GLY A 2 0.43 -24.46 17.94
N SER A 3 0.62 -25.71 18.35
CA SER A 3 0.92 -26.83 17.47
C SER A 3 -0.28 -27.14 16.58
N SER A 4 -0.06 -27.27 15.26
CA SER A 4 -0.99 -27.95 14.36
C SER A 4 -0.20 -28.75 13.33
N ALA A 5 0.04 -30.02 13.66
CA ALA A 5 0.27 -31.05 12.67
C ALA A 5 -1.03 -31.25 11.89
N SER A 6 -1.02 -30.96 10.59
CA SER A 6 -2.10 -31.33 9.67
C SER A 6 -1.47 -32.08 8.49
N SER A 7 -1.63 -33.40 8.54
CA SER A 7 -1.30 -34.31 7.46
C SER A 7 -2.46 -34.34 6.48
N HIS A 8 -2.50 -33.40 5.53
CA HIS A 8 -3.32 -33.50 4.32
C HIS A 8 -2.58 -32.83 3.17
N GLY A 9 -2.36 -33.56 2.06
CA GLY A 9 -1.61 -33.11 0.89
C GLY A 9 -2.22 -31.86 0.25
N GLY A 10 -1.71 -30.69 0.61
CA GLY A 10 -2.16 -29.40 0.12
C GLY A 10 -1.80 -29.19 -1.35
N ARG A 11 -2.82 -28.99 -2.19
CA ARG A 11 -2.69 -28.57 -3.60
C ARG A 11 -2.06 -27.15 -3.61
N ARG A 12 -0.78 -27.05 -3.99
CA ARG A 12 -0.08 -25.76 -4.08
C ARG A 12 -0.49 -25.06 -5.37
N VAL A 13 -1.03 -23.84 -5.25
CA VAL A 13 -1.46 -22.99 -6.37
C VAL A 13 -0.40 -21.91 -6.64
N SER A 14 -0.19 -21.59 -7.91
CA SER A 14 0.72 -20.53 -8.35
C SER A 14 -0.11 -19.29 -8.71
N PHE A 15 0.37 -18.10 -8.40
CA PHE A 15 -0.31 -16.86 -8.80
C PHE A 15 0.37 -16.29 -10.05
N GLY A 16 -0.41 -16.01 -11.09
CA GLY A 16 0.06 -15.37 -12.32
C GLY A 16 -0.76 -14.12 -12.63
N LEU A 17 -0.16 -13.12 -13.26
CA LEU A 17 -0.88 -11.94 -13.73
C LEU A 17 -1.42 -12.20 -15.14
N ASP A 18 -2.59 -11.65 -15.46
CA ASP A 18 -3.17 -11.70 -16.79
C ASP A 18 -2.79 -10.48 -17.64
N GLU A 19 -3.31 -10.41 -18.87
CA GLU A 19 -3.09 -9.30 -19.82
C GLU A 19 -3.58 -7.92 -19.31
N ARG A 20 -4.29 -7.88 -18.18
CA ARG A 20 -4.79 -6.67 -17.52
C ARG A 20 -4.15 -6.45 -16.14
N GLU A 21 -3.03 -7.13 -15.87
CA GLU A 21 -2.28 -7.08 -14.61
C GLU A 21 -3.09 -7.53 -13.38
N GLN A 22 -4.11 -8.37 -13.55
CA GLN A 22 -4.89 -8.92 -12.44
C GLN A 22 -4.37 -10.30 -12.01
N ILE A 23 -4.30 -10.51 -10.68
CA ILE A 23 -3.83 -11.78 -10.09
C ILE A 23 -4.85 -12.89 -10.36
N ARG A 24 -4.44 -13.91 -11.12
CA ARG A 24 -5.17 -15.17 -11.33
C ARG A 24 -4.47 -16.33 -10.62
N VAL A 25 -5.29 -17.22 -10.06
CA VAL A 25 -4.82 -18.44 -9.38
C VAL A 25 -4.69 -19.56 -10.41
N LEU A 26 -3.45 -19.92 -10.77
CA LEU A 26 -3.14 -21.03 -11.64
C LEU A 26 -3.00 -22.31 -10.80
N GLN A 27 -3.86 -23.30 -11.07
CA GLN A 27 -3.78 -24.58 -10.40
C GLN A 27 -2.63 -25.41 -10.98
N GLY A 28 -1.52 -25.46 -10.24
CA GLY A 28 -0.34 -26.22 -10.64
C GLY A 28 -0.55 -27.73 -10.52
N ILE A 29 -0.26 -28.47 -11.59
CA ILE A 29 -0.15 -29.93 -11.55
C ILE A 29 1.25 -30.28 -11.01
N ARG A 30 1.33 -31.02 -9.90
CA ARG A 30 2.62 -31.52 -9.39
C ARG A 30 3.11 -32.65 -10.29
N LEU A 31 4.11 -32.37 -11.11
CA LEU A 31 4.86 -33.41 -11.79
C LEU A 31 5.66 -34.19 -10.74
N THR A 32 5.65 -35.52 -10.83
CA THR A 32 6.49 -36.37 -9.97
C THR A 32 7.96 -36.08 -10.23
N GLU A 33 8.79 -36.28 -9.20
CA GLU A 33 10.24 -36.03 -9.27
C GLU A 33 10.88 -36.73 -10.47
N ASP A 34 10.40 -37.92 -10.83
CA ASP A 34 10.82 -38.65 -12.04
C ASP A 34 10.46 -37.95 -13.35
N VAL A 35 9.28 -37.34 -13.47
CA VAL A 35 8.89 -36.57 -14.68
C VAL A 35 9.75 -35.32 -14.78
N VAL A 36 9.98 -34.65 -13.67
CA VAL A 36 10.80 -33.43 -13.59
C VAL A 36 12.27 -33.74 -13.92
N ASN A 37 12.80 -34.85 -13.42
CA ASN A 37 14.17 -35.29 -13.71
C ASN A 37 14.33 -35.75 -15.16
N ARG A 38 13.31 -36.35 -15.78
CA ARG A 38 13.29 -36.63 -17.23
C ARG A 38 13.28 -35.35 -18.06
N MET A 39 12.62 -34.29 -17.59
CA MET A 39 12.60 -32.99 -18.27
C MET A 39 13.90 -32.20 -18.07
N ARG A 40 14.60 -32.39 -16.95
CA ARG A 40 15.90 -31.75 -16.64
C ARG A 40 17.12 -32.50 -17.18
N GLY A 41 17.02 -33.81 -17.42
CA GLY A 41 18.12 -34.62 -17.94
C GLY A 41 18.51 -34.18 -19.34
N CYS A 42 19.74 -33.70 -19.52
CA CYS A 42 20.25 -33.23 -20.81
C CYS A 42 20.05 -34.26 -21.95
N SER A 43 19.09 -33.98 -22.83
CA SER A 43 19.08 -34.25 -24.29
C SER A 43 19.57 -35.61 -24.81
N VAL A 44 18.96 -36.73 -24.38
CA VAL A 44 19.08 -38.02 -25.10
C VAL A 44 17.71 -38.57 -25.47
N ARG A 45 16.95 -37.85 -26.28
CA ARG A 45 15.86 -38.41 -27.10
C ARG A 45 15.63 -37.50 -28.31
N LYS A 46 16.42 -37.66 -29.37
CA LYS A 46 15.97 -37.20 -30.69
C LYS A 46 16.45 -38.15 -31.78
N ARG A 47 15.60 -39.14 -32.05
CA ARG A 47 15.08 -39.53 -33.36
C ARG A 47 14.23 -40.76 -33.13
N ASP A 48 12.93 -40.66 -33.41
CA ASP A 48 12.25 -41.56 -34.35
C ASP A 48 10.72 -41.30 -34.41
N ILE A 49 10.31 -40.83 -35.60
CA ILE A 49 9.12 -41.22 -36.39
C ILE A 49 7.77 -40.47 -36.21
N HIS A 50 7.33 -39.93 -37.37
CA HIS A 50 5.97 -39.66 -37.93
C HIS A 50 5.52 -38.16 -38.13
N PRO A 51 4.61 -37.82 -39.08
CA PRO A 51 4.93 -37.22 -40.39
C PRO A 51 4.12 -35.94 -40.78
N SER A 52 4.64 -35.19 -41.77
CA SER A 52 3.98 -34.18 -42.67
C SER A 52 3.69 -32.76 -42.12
N PRO A 53 3.50 -31.69 -42.96
CA PRO A 53 3.76 -31.47 -44.38
C PRO A 53 4.74 -30.30 -44.69
N ARG A 54 5.06 -30.19 -45.98
CA ARG A 54 6.02 -29.30 -46.67
C ARG A 54 5.83 -27.80 -46.47
N ALA A 55 6.96 -27.05 -46.49
CA ALA A 55 7.14 -25.83 -47.30
C ALA A 55 8.65 -25.56 -47.54
N SER A 56 8.97 -25.34 -48.83
CA SER A 56 10.13 -24.69 -49.50
C SER A 56 11.05 -23.80 -48.66
N ASP A 57 12.31 -23.51 -48.97
CA ASP A 57 13.35 -23.78 -49.97
C ASP A 57 14.60 -23.10 -49.33
N GLY A 58 15.87 -23.46 -49.47
CA GLY A 58 16.56 -24.43 -50.29
C GLY A 58 18.06 -24.44 -49.92
N THR A 59 18.83 -25.03 -50.82
CA THR A 59 20.31 -25.17 -50.84
C THR A 59 20.87 -26.33 -50.03
N ALA A 60 20.90 -27.47 -50.72
CA ALA A 60 21.71 -28.64 -50.42
C ALA A 60 23.22 -28.30 -50.40
N PRO A 61 24.01 -29.13 -49.71
CA PRO A 61 24.87 -30.00 -50.49
C PRO A 61 24.60 -31.48 -50.20
N SER A 62 24.63 -32.27 -51.27
CA SER A 62 24.59 -33.73 -51.24
C SER A 62 25.62 -34.31 -50.27
N SER A 63 25.19 -35.21 -49.39
CA SER A 63 25.97 -36.42 -49.15
C SER A 63 25.05 -37.56 -48.75
N LEU A 64 25.10 -38.58 -49.60
CA LEU A 64 24.67 -39.93 -49.34
C LEU A 64 25.31 -40.40 -48.03
N ALA A 65 24.48 -40.59 -47.00
CA ALA A 65 24.77 -41.51 -45.93
C ALA A 65 23.54 -42.40 -45.76
N ALA A 66 23.34 -43.22 -46.81
CA ALA A 66 22.72 -44.52 -46.67
C ALA A 66 23.24 -45.16 -45.38
N GLY A 67 22.36 -45.83 -44.63
CA GLY A 67 22.72 -46.54 -43.42
C GLY A 67 23.95 -47.43 -43.64
N VAL A 68 25.11 -46.92 -43.26
CA VAL A 68 26.31 -47.73 -43.08
C VAL A 68 26.10 -48.37 -41.72
N LYS A 69 25.39 -49.51 -41.73
CA LYS A 69 25.73 -50.57 -40.77
C LYS A 69 27.25 -50.68 -40.80
N PRO A 70 27.97 -50.59 -39.68
CA PRO A 70 29.39 -50.89 -39.69
C PRO A 70 29.51 -52.31 -40.23
N LYS A 71 30.07 -52.44 -41.42
CA LYS A 71 30.46 -53.74 -41.95
C LYS A 71 31.55 -54.20 -40.99
N PRO A 72 31.39 -55.31 -40.26
CA PRO A 72 32.49 -55.81 -39.47
C PRO A 72 33.54 -56.24 -40.49
N THR A 73 34.62 -55.47 -40.59
CA THR A 73 35.89 -55.97 -41.11
C THR A 73 36.41 -56.97 -40.07
N GLY A 74 35.70 -58.09 -39.95
CA GLY A 74 35.94 -59.11 -38.94
C GLY A 74 36.79 -60.20 -39.56
N ILE A 75 37.96 -60.42 -38.96
CA ILE A 75 38.69 -61.68 -39.08
C ILE A 75 37.68 -62.81 -38.82
N GLN A 76 37.55 -63.76 -39.75
CA GLN A 76 36.60 -64.86 -39.60
C GLN A 76 37.06 -65.79 -38.48
N PRO A 77 36.12 -66.37 -37.70
CA PRO A 77 36.47 -67.37 -36.69
C PRO A 77 37.19 -68.55 -37.35
N PRO A 78 38.27 -69.08 -36.75
CA PRO A 78 38.96 -70.25 -37.26
C PRO A 78 38.02 -71.47 -37.31
N LYS A 79 38.16 -72.29 -38.36
CA LYS A 79 37.34 -73.47 -38.66
C LYS A 79 37.94 -74.73 -38.01
N ALA A 80 37.15 -75.80 -37.90
CA ALA A 80 37.54 -77.04 -37.20
C ALA A 80 38.77 -77.80 -37.76
N GLY A 81 39.42 -77.31 -38.83
CA GLY A 81 40.65 -77.86 -39.42
C GLY A 81 41.90 -76.97 -39.24
N ASP A 82 41.78 -75.86 -38.51
CA ASP A 82 42.83 -74.85 -38.34
C ASP A 82 43.78 -75.22 -37.18
N SER A 83 45.01 -74.69 -37.19
CA SER A 83 46.03 -75.02 -36.19
C SER A 83 45.69 -74.42 -34.81
N ALA A 84 46.11 -75.09 -33.72
CA ALA A 84 45.93 -74.59 -32.35
C ALA A 84 46.50 -73.16 -32.16
N ALA A 85 47.57 -72.82 -32.88
CA ALA A 85 48.18 -71.48 -32.87
C ALA A 85 47.27 -70.41 -33.50
N GLU A 86 46.48 -70.74 -34.53
CA GLU A 86 45.56 -69.82 -35.19
C GLU A 86 44.34 -69.52 -34.29
N HIS A 87 43.85 -70.53 -33.57
CA HIS A 87 42.83 -70.36 -32.55
C HIS A 87 43.30 -69.48 -31.37
N GLU A 88 44.57 -69.58 -30.97
CA GLU A 88 45.15 -68.74 -29.90
C GLU A 88 45.32 -67.29 -30.33
N LEU A 89 45.80 -67.04 -31.56
CA LEU A 89 45.89 -65.69 -32.13
C LEU A 89 44.53 -65.02 -32.25
N TYR A 90 43.50 -65.76 -32.69
CA TYR A 90 42.13 -65.25 -32.76
C TYR A 90 41.58 -64.89 -31.37
N ARG A 91 41.88 -65.71 -30.34
CA ARG A 91 41.47 -65.42 -28.95
C ARG A 91 42.08 -64.12 -28.45
N ARG A 92 43.39 -63.94 -28.60
CA ARG A 92 44.09 -62.70 -28.20
C ARG A 92 43.54 -61.48 -28.94
N TYR A 93 43.30 -61.60 -30.25
CA TYR A 93 42.69 -60.53 -31.04
C TYR A 93 41.32 -60.12 -30.51
N VAL A 94 40.46 -61.08 -30.14
CA VAL A 94 39.13 -60.79 -29.57
C VAL A 94 39.24 -60.12 -28.20
N GLU A 95 40.17 -60.56 -27.36
CA GLU A 95 40.45 -59.95 -26.04
C GLU A 95 40.95 -58.51 -26.19
N GLU A 96 41.90 -58.25 -27.10
CA GLU A 96 42.39 -56.90 -27.41
C GLU A 96 41.27 -56.00 -27.95
N GLN A 97 40.40 -56.50 -28.82
CA GLN A 97 39.23 -55.76 -29.31
C GLN A 97 38.28 -55.39 -28.18
N ALA A 98 38.08 -56.28 -27.20
CA ALA A 98 37.24 -56.01 -26.03
C ALA A 98 37.83 -54.88 -25.16
N LEU A 99 39.15 -54.90 -24.92
CA LEU A 99 39.84 -53.84 -24.16
C LEU A 99 39.78 -52.49 -24.88
N VAL A 100 40.04 -52.47 -26.19
CA VAL A 100 39.92 -51.25 -27.00
C VAL A 100 38.49 -50.71 -26.98
N GLN A 101 37.48 -51.60 -27.06
CA GLN A 101 36.08 -51.19 -26.97
C GLN A 101 35.73 -50.61 -25.60
N GLU A 102 36.25 -51.20 -24.51
CA GLU A 102 36.07 -50.69 -23.15
C GLU A 102 36.74 -49.32 -22.94
N GLU A 103 37.97 -49.13 -23.41
CA GLU A 103 38.66 -47.83 -23.36
C GLU A 103 37.91 -46.74 -24.13
N LEU A 104 37.42 -47.05 -25.32
CA LEU A 104 36.62 -46.11 -26.11
C LEU A 104 35.32 -45.73 -25.40
N LEU A 105 34.66 -46.68 -24.74
CA LEU A 105 33.46 -46.41 -23.94
C LEU A 105 33.77 -45.54 -22.72
N TRP A 106 34.89 -45.80 -22.05
CA TRP A 106 35.33 -45.01 -20.91
C TRP A 106 35.67 -43.57 -21.31
N LEU A 107 36.41 -43.39 -22.40
CA LEU A 107 36.72 -42.06 -22.95
C LEU A 107 35.46 -41.31 -23.35
N ALA A 108 34.53 -41.97 -24.06
CA ALA A 108 33.26 -41.38 -24.44
C ALA A 108 32.40 -40.96 -23.23
N LYS A 109 32.45 -41.71 -22.13
CA LYS A 109 31.79 -41.34 -20.87
C LYS A 109 32.42 -40.09 -20.26
N LYS A 110 33.75 -40.04 -20.17
CA LYS A 110 34.49 -38.91 -19.62
C LYS A 110 34.27 -37.62 -20.42
N GLU A 111 34.25 -37.71 -21.75
CA GLU A 111 33.93 -36.57 -22.61
C GLU A 111 32.50 -36.05 -22.39
N ARG A 112 31.53 -36.96 -22.24
CA ARG A 112 30.14 -36.57 -21.92
C ARG A 112 30.04 -35.89 -20.56
N GLU A 113 30.70 -36.41 -19.53
CA GLU A 113 30.73 -35.81 -18.20
C GLU A 113 31.38 -34.42 -18.23
N ALA A 114 32.53 -34.27 -18.90
CA ALA A 114 33.18 -32.98 -19.07
C ALA A 114 32.30 -31.97 -19.83
N ALA A 115 31.59 -32.41 -20.88
CA ALA A 115 30.66 -31.57 -21.62
C ALA A 115 29.45 -31.14 -20.75
N CYS A 116 28.92 -32.04 -19.92
CA CYS A 116 27.86 -31.73 -18.96
C CYS A 116 28.33 -30.74 -17.89
N GLU A 117 29.53 -30.93 -17.31
CA GLU A 117 30.10 -30.00 -16.34
C GLU A 117 30.34 -28.61 -16.93
N ALA A 118 30.88 -28.53 -18.15
CA ALA A 118 31.10 -27.26 -18.84
C ALA A 118 29.78 -26.52 -19.07
N LYS A 119 28.72 -27.23 -19.50
CA LYS A 119 27.38 -26.66 -19.65
C LYS A 119 26.81 -26.16 -18.32
N GLN A 120 26.99 -26.93 -17.24
CA GLN A 120 26.54 -26.53 -15.90
C GLN A 120 27.26 -25.28 -15.40
N ARG A 121 28.59 -25.20 -15.58
CA ARG A 121 29.38 -24.01 -15.23
C ARG A 121 28.93 -22.79 -16.01
N ASN A 122 28.71 -22.93 -17.31
CA ASN A 122 28.21 -21.85 -18.16
C ASN A 122 26.83 -21.36 -17.71
N SER A 123 25.92 -22.30 -17.37
CA SER A 123 24.61 -21.95 -16.82
C SER A 123 24.73 -21.16 -15.51
N ILE A 124 25.61 -21.55 -14.60
CA ILE A 124 25.83 -20.83 -13.33
C ILE A 124 26.37 -19.42 -13.57
N ILE A 125 27.30 -19.24 -14.53
CA ILE A 125 27.86 -17.93 -14.86
C ILE A 125 26.79 -17.03 -15.48
N GLU A 126 25.98 -17.55 -16.40
CA GLU A 126 24.88 -16.82 -17.02
C GLU A 126 23.85 -16.37 -15.98
N GLU A 127 23.45 -17.24 -15.05
CA GLU A 127 22.55 -16.89 -13.95
C GLU A 127 23.17 -15.83 -13.03
N ARG A 128 24.47 -15.92 -12.71
CA ARG A 128 25.17 -14.87 -11.95
C ARG A 128 25.18 -13.53 -12.66
N GLN A 129 25.39 -13.51 -13.98
CA GLN A 129 25.35 -12.27 -14.77
C GLN A 129 23.95 -11.66 -14.79
N LYS A 130 22.91 -12.49 -14.99
CA LYS A 130 21.50 -12.04 -14.94
C LYS A 130 21.15 -11.47 -13.58
N THR A 131 21.49 -12.17 -12.50
CA THR A 131 21.21 -11.69 -11.13
C THR A 131 21.96 -10.39 -10.82
N ALA A 132 23.22 -10.25 -11.25
CA ALA A 132 23.96 -9.00 -11.10
C ALA A 132 23.32 -7.84 -11.88
N GLN A 133 22.87 -8.08 -13.11
CA GLN A 133 22.18 -7.08 -13.92
C GLN A 133 20.87 -6.61 -13.27
N VAL A 134 20.06 -7.55 -12.78
CA VAL A 134 18.82 -7.24 -12.07
C VAL A 134 19.11 -6.49 -10.77
N ALA A 135 20.14 -6.87 -10.01
CA ALA A 135 20.54 -6.16 -8.79
C ALA A 135 20.92 -4.70 -9.07
N MET A 136 21.66 -4.43 -10.16
CA MET A 136 21.97 -3.05 -10.57
C MET A 136 20.72 -2.26 -10.96
N GLN A 137 19.80 -2.88 -11.71
CA GLN A 137 18.53 -2.24 -12.06
C GLN A 137 17.70 -1.90 -10.82
N LEU A 138 17.65 -2.79 -9.83
CA LEU A 138 16.96 -2.54 -8.57
C LEU A 138 17.57 -1.36 -7.82
N GLN A 139 18.90 -1.27 -7.72
CA GLN A 139 19.56 -0.13 -7.07
C GLN A 139 19.22 1.21 -7.75
N VAL A 140 19.17 1.24 -9.08
CA VAL A 140 18.77 2.45 -9.83
C VAL A 140 17.32 2.82 -9.51
N ARG A 141 16.41 1.82 -9.50
CA ARG A 141 15.00 2.04 -9.16
C ARG A 141 14.80 2.47 -7.72
N GLU A 142 15.55 1.90 -6.78
CA GLU A 142 15.54 2.31 -5.37
C GLU A 142 15.99 3.76 -5.20
N ALA A 143 17.04 4.18 -5.93
CA ALA A 143 17.51 5.57 -5.90
C ALA A 143 16.47 6.55 -6.49
N GLU A 144 15.81 6.17 -7.59
CA GLU A 144 14.74 6.96 -8.21
C GLU A 144 13.53 7.10 -7.27
N LEU A 145 13.08 6.01 -6.66
CA LEU A 145 11.99 6.01 -5.69
C LEU A 145 12.32 6.88 -4.47
N LYS A 146 13.55 6.78 -3.97
CA LYS A 146 14.01 7.59 -2.85
C LYS A 146 14.00 9.09 -3.18
N LEU A 147 14.41 9.47 -4.38
CA LEU A 147 14.34 10.86 -4.83
C LEU A 147 12.90 11.38 -4.85
N GLN A 148 11.95 10.57 -5.32
CA GLN A 148 10.53 10.92 -5.31
C GLN A 148 9.98 11.02 -3.88
N GLU A 149 10.35 10.07 -3.02
CA GLU A 149 9.95 10.06 -1.61
C GLU A 149 10.40 11.34 -0.90
N ASP A 150 11.66 11.73 -1.08
CA ASP A 150 12.23 12.94 -0.48
C ASP A 150 11.52 14.20 -1.00
N PHE A 151 11.21 14.25 -2.31
CA PHE A 151 10.44 15.35 -2.90
C PHE A 151 9.05 15.49 -2.27
N TYR A 152 8.29 14.40 -2.16
CA TYR A 152 6.95 14.46 -1.59
C TYR A 152 6.96 14.72 -0.09
N LYS A 153 7.95 14.19 0.64
CA LYS A 153 8.17 14.52 2.05
C LYS A 153 8.39 16.01 2.26
N GLU A 154 9.20 16.65 1.42
CA GLU A 154 9.43 18.09 1.51
C GLU A 154 8.15 18.90 1.21
N GLN A 155 7.35 18.48 0.21
CA GLN A 155 6.07 19.14 -0.07
C GLN A 155 5.09 19.00 1.10
N LEU A 156 5.00 17.83 1.71
CA LEU A 156 4.14 17.58 2.87
C LEU A 156 4.58 18.45 4.06
N ALA A 157 5.87 18.47 4.38
CA ALA A 157 6.40 19.31 5.45
C ALA A 157 6.10 20.81 5.21
N ARG A 158 6.16 21.26 3.96
CA ARG A 158 5.82 22.63 3.58
C ARG A 158 4.33 22.94 3.78
N ILE A 159 3.45 21.99 3.42
CA ILE A 159 2.01 22.13 3.60
C ILE A 159 1.67 22.13 5.10
N GLU A 160 2.22 21.20 5.87
CA GLU A 160 2.03 21.11 7.32
C GLU A 160 2.47 22.39 8.02
N LYS A 161 3.63 22.95 7.65
CA LYS A 161 4.11 24.22 8.18
C LYS A 161 3.15 25.36 7.88
N LYS A 162 2.72 25.51 6.62
CA LYS A 162 1.74 26.55 6.24
C LYS A 162 0.41 26.39 6.97
N ASN A 163 -0.07 25.16 7.09
CA ASN A 163 -1.30 24.87 7.82
C ASN A 163 -1.17 25.26 9.28
N ALA A 164 -0.06 24.89 9.95
CA ALA A 164 0.21 25.27 11.33
C ALA A 164 0.26 26.79 11.53
N GLU A 165 0.91 27.52 10.61
CA GLU A 165 0.97 28.99 10.62
C GLU A 165 -0.43 29.61 10.45
N ILE A 166 -1.24 29.08 9.52
CA ILE A 166 -2.63 29.54 9.31
C ILE A 166 -3.47 29.29 10.55
N TYR A 167 -3.41 28.09 11.15
CA TYR A 167 -4.16 27.80 12.38
C TYR A 167 -3.74 28.71 13.52
N LYS A 168 -2.44 28.97 13.68
CA LYS A 168 -1.92 29.90 14.68
C LYS A 168 -2.46 31.31 14.47
N MET A 169 -2.28 31.90 13.28
CA MET A 169 -2.77 33.25 13.00
C MET A 169 -4.30 33.35 13.13
N THR A 170 -5.04 32.34 12.69
CA THR A 170 -6.51 32.32 12.80
C THR A 170 -6.95 32.28 14.27
N THR A 171 -6.26 31.51 15.09
CA THR A 171 -6.53 31.43 16.54
C THR A 171 -6.25 32.77 17.21
N GLU A 172 -5.12 33.41 16.89
CA GLU A 172 -4.75 34.73 17.42
C GLU A 172 -5.77 35.80 17.01
N GLN A 173 -6.16 35.86 15.73
CA GLN A 173 -7.19 36.80 15.24
C GLN A 173 -8.54 36.58 15.91
N TYR A 174 -8.94 35.32 16.10
CA TYR A 174 -10.18 35.00 16.79
C TYR A 174 -10.14 35.44 18.25
N GLN A 175 -9.03 35.16 18.94
CA GLN A 175 -8.84 35.57 20.34
C GLN A 175 -8.84 37.09 20.48
N GLU A 176 -8.14 37.81 19.61
CA GLU A 176 -8.13 39.28 19.61
C GLU A 176 -9.55 39.86 19.36
N ALA A 177 -10.28 39.29 18.39
CA ALA A 177 -11.66 39.70 18.14
C ALA A 177 -12.57 39.41 19.35
N ALA A 178 -12.38 38.27 20.02
CA ALA A 178 -13.13 37.89 21.20
C ALA A 178 -12.82 38.81 22.39
N THR A 179 -11.56 39.08 22.71
CA THR A 179 -11.18 39.99 23.82
C THR A 179 -11.68 41.41 23.58
N LYS A 180 -11.55 41.92 22.35
CA LYS A 180 -12.10 43.23 21.97
C LYS A 180 -13.62 43.29 22.06
N ALA A 181 -14.31 42.21 21.72
CA ALA A 181 -15.76 42.11 21.92
C ALA A 181 -16.11 42.07 23.40
N GLU A 182 -15.37 41.29 24.20
CA GLU A 182 -15.56 41.22 25.65
C GLU A 182 -15.34 42.57 26.34
N GLU A 183 -14.29 43.33 25.98
CA GLU A 183 -14.05 44.66 26.52
C GLU A 183 -15.22 45.61 26.24
N ARG A 184 -15.73 45.60 25.00
CA ARG A 184 -16.89 46.41 24.61
C ARG A 184 -18.18 46.00 25.32
N ILE A 185 -18.35 44.71 25.59
CA ILE A 185 -19.53 44.17 26.29
C ILE A 185 -19.44 44.44 27.79
N LYS A 186 -18.28 44.19 28.43
CA LYS A 186 -18.02 44.47 29.86
C LYS A 186 -18.15 45.96 30.17
N SER A 187 -17.81 46.84 29.22
CA SER A 187 -17.99 48.30 29.33
C SER A 187 -19.44 48.76 29.38
N ARG A 188 -20.44 47.91 29.09
CA ARG A 188 -21.83 48.23 29.42
C ARG A 188 -22.01 48.07 30.92
N HIS A 189 -21.58 49.10 31.66
CA HIS A 189 -21.98 49.35 33.04
C HIS A 189 -23.50 49.22 33.12
N ALA A 190 -23.98 48.13 33.71
CA ALA A 190 -25.34 48.07 34.22
C ALA A 190 -25.36 48.83 35.54
N ASP A 191 -25.09 50.14 35.49
CA ASP A 191 -25.26 50.98 36.66
C ASP A 191 -26.74 50.90 37.05
N PRO A 192 -27.06 50.44 38.27
CA PRO A 192 -28.44 50.26 38.66
C PRO A 192 -29.16 51.61 38.56
N VAL A 193 -30.27 51.65 37.83
CA VAL A 193 -31.00 52.90 37.65
C VAL A 193 -31.78 53.19 38.94
N CYS A 194 -31.79 54.46 39.36
CA CYS A 194 -32.50 54.92 40.57
C CYS A 194 -31.89 54.50 41.93
N VAL A 195 -30.57 54.22 42.02
CA VAL A 195 -29.90 53.74 43.26
C VAL A 195 -30.22 54.60 44.49
N ASN A 196 -30.17 55.92 44.35
CA ASN A 196 -30.37 56.83 45.47
C ASN A 196 -31.81 56.74 46.00
N LEU A 197 -32.81 56.81 45.11
CA LEU A 197 -34.23 56.63 45.48
C LEU A 197 -34.50 55.23 46.03
N GLN A 198 -33.83 54.19 45.51
CA GLN A 198 -33.92 52.83 46.03
C GLN A 198 -33.42 52.76 47.48
N SER A 199 -32.34 53.46 47.80
CA SER A 199 -31.80 53.49 49.17
C SER A 199 -32.73 54.22 50.14
N GLU A 200 -33.34 55.32 49.70
CA GLU A 200 -34.23 56.16 50.49
C GLU A 200 -35.58 55.47 50.75
N ILE A 201 -36.18 54.83 49.73
CA ILE A 201 -37.46 54.11 49.90
C ILE A 201 -37.31 52.92 50.85
N LEU A 202 -36.21 52.17 50.72
CA LEU A 202 -35.89 51.06 51.62
C LEU A 202 -35.63 51.54 53.04
N LYS A 203 -35.03 52.73 53.22
CA LYS A 203 -34.86 53.35 54.53
C LYS A 203 -36.23 53.73 55.14
N CYS A 204 -37.10 54.37 54.37
CA CYS A 204 -38.43 54.78 54.82
C CYS A 204 -39.28 53.58 55.28
N PHE A 205 -39.29 52.47 54.53
CA PHE A 205 -40.04 51.28 54.92
C PHE A 205 -39.50 50.58 56.17
N ARG A 206 -38.19 50.66 56.43
CA ARG A 206 -37.60 50.13 57.67
C ARG A 206 -38.03 50.93 58.90
N GLU A 207 -38.16 52.25 58.73
CA GLU A 207 -38.55 53.19 59.80
C GLU A 207 -40.07 53.19 60.06
N ASN A 208 -40.89 52.91 59.04
CA ASN A 208 -42.36 52.97 59.10
C ASN A 208 -43.04 51.61 58.87
N LYS A 209 -42.69 50.59 59.67
CA LYS A 209 -43.17 49.20 59.48
C LYS A 209 -44.70 49.03 59.55
N ASN A 210 -45.36 49.82 60.39
CA ASN A 210 -46.82 49.74 60.61
C ASN A 210 -47.59 50.84 59.85
N GLU A 211 -46.89 51.82 59.26
CA GLU A 211 -47.46 53.00 58.59
C GLU A 211 -46.81 53.22 57.22
N VAL A 212 -46.78 52.15 56.44
CA VAL A 212 -46.09 52.07 55.13
C VAL A 212 -46.58 53.13 54.13
N LEU A 213 -47.82 53.61 54.28
CA LEU A 213 -48.42 54.65 53.43
C LEU A 213 -47.71 56.00 53.53
N ASN A 214 -46.98 56.28 54.62
CA ASN A 214 -46.18 57.50 54.77
C ASN A 214 -45.01 57.54 53.77
N CYS A 215 -44.60 56.39 53.22
CA CYS A 215 -43.56 56.28 52.19
C CYS A 215 -44.11 56.35 50.74
N SER A 216 -45.41 56.62 50.57
CA SER A 216 -46.09 56.57 49.27
C SER A 216 -45.53 57.58 48.26
N GLU A 217 -45.17 58.78 48.67
CA GLU A 217 -44.57 59.78 47.77
C GLU A 217 -43.20 59.33 47.24
N LEU A 218 -42.37 58.76 48.11
CA LEU A 218 -41.07 58.21 47.74
C LEU A 218 -41.19 56.97 46.84
N ALA A 219 -42.24 56.17 47.05
CA ALA A 219 -42.59 55.06 46.16
C ALA A 219 -43.00 55.51 44.76
N LYS A 220 -43.82 56.57 44.67
CA LYS A 220 -44.20 57.17 43.38
C LYS A 220 -43.01 57.75 42.65
N GLU A 221 -42.06 58.37 43.35
CA GLU A 221 -40.82 58.88 42.76
C GLU A 221 -39.93 57.76 42.22
N TYR A 222 -39.76 56.69 43.00
CA TYR A 222 -39.00 55.52 42.57
C TYR A 222 -39.65 54.87 41.34
N GLN A 223 -40.96 54.69 41.34
CA GLN A 223 -41.71 54.13 40.22
C GLN A 223 -41.60 55.01 38.96
N ARG A 224 -41.69 56.33 39.10
CA ARG A 224 -41.48 57.27 37.98
C ARG A 224 -40.07 57.13 37.38
N CYS A 225 -39.06 57.02 38.23
CA CYS A 225 -37.68 56.83 37.81
C CYS A 225 -37.48 55.50 37.06
N VAL A 226 -38.01 54.39 37.60
CA VAL A 226 -37.95 53.06 36.95
C VAL A 226 -38.67 53.06 35.61
N SER A 227 -39.89 53.59 35.54
CA SER A 227 -40.68 53.65 34.31
C SER A 227 -40.02 54.53 33.23
N ALA A 228 -39.38 55.64 33.63
CA ALA A 228 -38.61 56.48 32.71
C ALA A 228 -37.40 55.73 32.14
N ALA A 229 -36.65 55.04 33.01
CA ALA A 229 -35.52 54.22 32.60
C ALA A 229 -35.93 53.08 31.66
N GLN A 230 -37.05 52.42 31.96
CA GLN A 230 -37.62 51.37 31.11
C GLN A 230 -37.97 51.88 29.71
N LYS A 231 -38.61 53.05 29.61
CA LYS A 231 -38.93 53.69 28.32
C LYS A 231 -37.67 53.99 27.51
N VAL A 232 -36.64 54.55 28.15
CA VAL A 232 -35.35 54.84 27.50
C VAL A 232 -34.69 53.55 27.01
N TRP A 233 -34.69 52.49 27.82
CA TRP A 233 -34.09 51.19 27.46
C TRP A 233 -34.81 50.51 26.30
N ILE A 234 -36.14 50.49 26.31
CA ILE A 234 -36.97 49.94 25.22
C ILE A 234 -36.69 50.70 23.92
N HIS A 235 -36.57 52.02 23.97
CA HIS A 235 -36.29 52.85 22.81
C HIS A 235 -34.87 52.63 22.26
N LEU A 236 -33.89 52.35 23.12
CA LEU A 236 -32.50 52.09 22.74
C LEU A 236 -32.32 50.70 22.09
N ILE A 237 -33.08 49.69 22.53
CA ILE A 237 -32.97 48.31 22.01
C ILE A 237 -33.79 48.10 20.74
N PHE A 238 -35.04 48.57 20.73
CA PHE A 238 -35.97 48.29 19.63
C PHE A 238 -36.07 49.45 18.63
N GLY A 239 -35.48 50.61 18.93
CA GLY A 239 -35.55 51.81 18.09
C GLY A 239 -36.91 52.53 18.17
N PRO A 240 -36.96 53.83 17.81
CA PRO A 240 -38.15 54.67 17.96
C PRO A 240 -39.37 54.20 17.17
N THR A 241 -39.13 53.49 16.07
CA THR A 241 -40.12 53.18 15.04
C THR A 241 -40.61 51.74 15.08
N SER A 242 -40.03 50.88 15.91
CA SER A 242 -40.44 49.48 15.99
C SER A 242 -41.85 49.35 16.58
N GLN A 243 -42.70 48.54 15.94
CA GLN A 243 -44.03 48.19 16.46
C GLN A 243 -43.94 47.55 17.85
N VAL A 244 -42.82 46.90 18.17
CA VAL A 244 -42.53 46.33 19.49
C VAL A 244 -42.37 47.44 20.54
N CYS A 245 -41.65 48.52 20.22
CA CYS A 245 -41.51 49.69 21.09
C CYS A 245 -42.87 50.35 21.37
N ARG A 246 -43.75 50.45 20.36
CA ARG A 246 -45.11 51.01 20.52
C ARG A 246 -46.01 50.11 21.37
N ARG A 247 -45.99 48.79 21.17
CA ARG A 247 -46.80 47.84 21.97
C ARG A 247 -46.34 47.77 23.42
N ILE A 248 -45.04 47.68 23.68
CA ILE A 248 -44.50 47.62 25.05
C ILE A 248 -44.72 48.95 25.78
N SER A 249 -44.50 50.09 25.10
CA SER A 249 -44.77 51.41 25.70
C SER A 249 -46.26 51.58 26.04
N SER A 250 -47.17 51.15 25.17
CA SER A 250 -48.62 51.21 25.41
C SER A 250 -49.04 50.37 26.62
N VAL A 251 -48.51 49.14 26.76
CA VAL A 251 -48.77 48.28 27.92
C VAL A 251 -48.19 48.88 29.21
N ALA A 252 -46.96 49.44 29.17
CA ALA A 252 -46.32 50.06 30.34
C ALA A 252 -47.03 51.36 30.79
N LEU A 253 -47.56 52.15 29.84
CA LEU A 253 -48.37 53.33 30.12
C LEU A 253 -49.70 52.95 30.79
N ASN A 254 -50.36 51.88 30.35
CA ASN A 254 -51.62 51.40 30.93
C ASN A 254 -51.43 50.76 32.32
N CYS A 255 -50.26 50.19 32.61
CA CYS A 255 -49.92 49.66 33.92
C CYS A 255 -49.59 50.77 34.95
N SER A 256 -49.10 51.93 34.47
CA SER A 256 -48.78 53.09 35.32
C SER A 256 -50.02 53.92 35.72
N THR A 257 -51.16 53.72 35.04
CA THR A 257 -52.42 54.42 35.32
C THR A 257 -53.43 53.60 36.14
N SER A 258 -53.11 52.36 36.50
CA SER A 258 -54.00 51.45 37.24
C SER A 258 -53.53 51.13 38.67
N LEU A 259 -52.70 51.99 39.28
CA LEU A 259 -52.24 51.90 40.67
C LEU A 259 -52.54 53.20 41.42
#